data_AF-A0A8X6IQ94-F1
#
_entry.id   AF-A0A8X6IQ94-F1
#
_cell.length_a   1.000
_cell.length_b   1.000
_cell.length_c   1.000
_cell.angle_alpha   90.00
_cell.angle_beta   90.00
_cell.angle_gamma   90.00
#
_symmetry.space_group_name_H-M   'P 1'
#
loop_
_entity.id
_entity.type
_entity.pdbx_description
1 polymer ?
#
loop_
_entity_poly.entity_id
_entity_poly.type
_entity_poly.pdbx_seq_one_letter_code
_entity_poly.pdbx_strand_id
1 'polypeptide(L)'
;METASIFCGIKRKMKLQVFMLFTTIVVFADSSADVSLNHLKEMGAHCEYLDTCDIFFRDSDELSSYTCDCKRICAEYNTCCVDSEFRNDTLIPTPKTKDECLSVYGRTDLSAYMIDKCKNKDIPSESLCESSADENNDPFLLIPVTSSVTGKTYKNYFCAVCNENTNEDQLVFWNIMLTGKTQRIRNSLVPDMMYDTAVKSWVVLEEDGSSTNVSIKIDPGYNLNVRKCKAMITTCPKEWEDLSVKEKCEGKYMARIGFEGAEKMRWYKNPHCALCNFEDISKHKCEENFISIKEFVLDNKLFEGLFILADQRIKCGPKSVYDRFAKKCRCNSRESFWQNGKCVSRT
;
A
#
# COMPACT_ATOMS: atom_id res chain seq x y z
N MET A 1 4.59 -104.17 -20.94
CA MET A 1 5.46 -104.66 -19.87
C MET A 1 6.61 -103.67 -19.71
N GLU A 2 6.64 -103.04 -18.55
CA GLU A 2 7.76 -102.44 -17.78
C GLU A 2 9.16 -102.60 -18.41
N THR A 3 10.02 -101.59 -18.58
CA THR A 3 10.77 -100.73 -17.62
C THR A 3 11.66 -99.82 -18.52
N ALA A 4 11.85 -98.50 -18.38
CA ALA A 4 12.31 -97.60 -17.31
C ALA A 4 13.79 -97.74 -16.90
N SER A 5 14.64 -96.76 -17.27
CA SER A 5 15.91 -96.26 -16.63
C SER A 5 16.87 -95.63 -17.68
N ILE A 6 17.65 -94.56 -17.54
CA ILE A 6 18.08 -93.67 -16.42
C ILE A 6 18.62 -92.32 -16.99
N PHE A 7 18.49 -91.29 -16.14
CA PHE A 7 19.03 -89.91 -16.08
C PHE A 7 20.44 -89.61 -16.65
N CYS A 8 20.68 -88.36 -17.09
CA CYS A 8 21.35 -87.32 -16.26
C CYS A 8 21.49 -85.96 -16.98
N GLY A 9 21.19 -84.87 -16.27
CA GLY A 9 21.12 -83.50 -16.80
C GLY A 9 22.34 -82.62 -16.49
N ILE A 10 22.54 -81.60 -17.33
CA ILE A 10 23.49 -80.49 -17.13
C ILE A 10 22.70 -79.17 -17.08
N LYS A 11 22.65 -78.53 -15.91
CA LYS A 11 22.10 -77.17 -15.72
C LYS A 11 23.20 -76.13 -15.95
N ARG A 12 23.06 -75.28 -16.98
CA ARG A 12 23.84 -74.03 -17.14
C ARG A 12 23.07 -72.85 -16.54
N LYS A 13 23.70 -72.11 -15.62
CA LYS A 13 23.22 -70.83 -15.08
C LYS A 13 23.54 -69.71 -16.09
N MET A 14 22.51 -69.02 -16.60
CA MET A 14 22.66 -67.73 -17.28
C MET A 14 22.68 -66.61 -16.23
N LYS A 15 23.69 -65.74 -16.26
CA LYS A 15 23.73 -64.49 -15.50
C LYS A 15 23.06 -63.38 -16.34
N LEU A 16 21.99 -62.79 -15.82
CA LEU A 16 21.31 -61.63 -16.38
C LEU A 16 22.02 -60.36 -15.87
N GLN A 17 22.72 -59.63 -16.74
CA GLN A 17 23.30 -58.33 -16.41
C GLN A 17 22.24 -57.24 -16.62
N VAL A 18 21.83 -56.60 -15.52
CA VAL A 18 20.95 -55.41 -15.52
C VAL A 18 21.84 -54.18 -15.72
N PHE A 19 21.70 -53.51 -16.86
CA PHE A 19 22.30 -52.20 -17.11
C PHE A 19 21.39 -51.12 -16.52
N MET A 20 21.76 -50.57 -15.35
CA MET A 20 21.14 -49.34 -14.82
C MET A 20 21.81 -48.13 -15.47
N LEU A 21 21.10 -47.49 -16.41
CA LEU A 21 21.40 -46.16 -16.91
C LEU A 21 21.02 -45.13 -15.83
N PHE A 22 22.02 -44.60 -15.13
CA PHE A 22 21.86 -43.42 -14.29
C PHE A 22 21.84 -42.18 -15.19
N THR A 23 20.65 -41.69 -15.54
CA THR A 23 20.48 -40.33 -16.05
C THR A 23 20.66 -39.36 -14.89
N THR A 24 21.88 -38.84 -14.73
CA THR A 24 22.14 -37.67 -13.90
C THR A 24 21.41 -36.48 -14.52
N ILE A 25 20.25 -36.14 -13.96
CA ILE A 25 19.59 -34.85 -14.20
C ILE A 25 20.47 -33.79 -13.52
N VAL A 26 21.29 -33.10 -14.32
CA VAL A 26 21.95 -31.88 -13.89
C VAL A 26 20.88 -30.80 -13.84
N VAL A 27 20.27 -30.62 -12.68
CA VAL A 27 19.46 -29.42 -12.40
C VAL A 27 20.47 -28.29 -12.25
N PHE A 28 20.72 -27.55 -13.33
CA PHE A 28 21.25 -26.20 -13.20
C PHE A 28 20.17 -25.42 -12.46
N ALA A 29 20.34 -25.27 -11.14
CA ALA A 29 19.67 -24.22 -10.41
C ALA A 29 20.22 -22.92 -10.99
N ASP A 30 19.56 -22.44 -12.03
CA ASP A 30 19.85 -21.15 -12.62
C ASP A 30 19.67 -20.16 -11.48
N SER A 31 20.78 -19.64 -10.97
CA SER A 31 20.78 -18.69 -9.88
C SER A 31 19.88 -17.56 -10.33
N SER A 32 18.75 -17.37 -9.63
CA SER A 32 17.73 -16.35 -9.88
C SER A 32 18.33 -15.18 -10.64
N ALA A 33 18.12 -15.13 -11.96
CA ALA A 33 18.83 -14.19 -12.81
C ALA A 33 18.45 -12.77 -12.38
N ASP A 34 19.32 -12.17 -11.57
CA ASP A 34 19.12 -10.85 -11.01
C ASP A 34 18.96 -9.86 -12.17
N VAL A 35 17.95 -9.02 -12.10
CA VAL A 35 17.62 -8.13 -13.22
C VAL A 35 18.69 -7.05 -13.27
N SER A 36 19.28 -6.83 -14.45
CA SER A 36 20.24 -5.75 -14.68
C SER A 36 19.61 -4.61 -15.49
N LEU A 37 20.25 -3.44 -15.49
CA LEU A 37 19.80 -2.33 -16.34
C LEU A 37 19.87 -2.70 -17.84
N ASN A 38 20.88 -3.47 -18.26
CA ASN A 38 20.99 -3.95 -19.64
C ASN A 38 19.83 -4.88 -20.01
N HIS A 39 19.39 -5.72 -19.08
CA HIS A 39 18.20 -6.56 -19.28
C HIS A 39 16.95 -5.72 -19.58
N LEU A 40 16.76 -4.58 -18.90
CA LEU A 40 15.63 -3.67 -19.19
C LEU A 40 15.77 -3.00 -20.56
N LYS A 41 16.99 -2.63 -20.95
CA LYS A 41 17.28 -2.05 -22.27
C LYS A 41 17.01 -3.05 -23.40
N GLU A 42 17.42 -4.30 -23.24
CA GLU A 42 17.17 -5.39 -24.19
C GLU A 42 15.67 -5.69 -24.35
N MET A 43 14.89 -5.56 -23.26
CA MET A 43 13.43 -5.65 -23.31
C MET A 43 12.76 -4.44 -23.98
N GLY A 44 13.50 -3.36 -24.24
CA GLY A 44 12.94 -2.10 -24.70
C GLY A 44 12.00 -1.46 -23.68
N ALA A 45 12.25 -1.65 -22.39
CA ALA A 45 11.39 -1.19 -21.29
C ALA A 45 12.09 -0.21 -20.33
N HIS A 46 13.27 0.26 -20.71
CA HIS A 46 14.07 1.20 -19.93
C HIS A 46 13.48 2.61 -20.01
N CYS A 47 13.24 3.22 -18.86
CA CYS A 47 12.80 4.60 -18.75
C CYS A 47 14.00 5.48 -18.40
N GLU A 48 14.63 6.03 -19.43
CA GLU A 48 15.86 6.82 -19.33
C GLU A 48 15.80 7.84 -18.17
N TYR A 49 16.81 7.82 -17.30
CA TYR A 49 16.96 8.64 -16.08
C TYR A 49 15.93 8.40 -14.96
N LEU A 50 14.87 7.61 -15.16
CA LEU A 50 13.84 7.42 -14.14
C LEU A 50 14.05 6.15 -13.31
N ASP A 51 14.63 5.12 -13.90
CA ASP A 51 14.75 3.75 -13.37
C ASP A 51 16.18 3.36 -12.92
N THR A 52 17.08 4.34 -12.77
CA THR A 52 18.52 4.15 -12.48
C THR A 52 19.04 5.10 -11.40
N CYS A 53 19.95 4.62 -10.56
CA CYS A 53 20.67 5.40 -9.57
C CYS A 53 21.90 6.12 -10.13
N ASP A 54 22.35 5.77 -11.34
CA ASP A 54 23.53 6.33 -11.99
C ASP A 54 23.21 7.67 -12.70
N ILE A 55 22.79 8.67 -11.92
CA ILE A 55 22.50 10.02 -12.42
C ILE A 55 23.05 11.09 -11.49
N PHE A 56 23.74 12.06 -12.11
CA PHE A 56 24.47 13.13 -11.43
C PHE A 56 23.56 14.15 -10.70
N PHE A 57 22.25 14.17 -10.98
CA PHE A 57 21.29 15.19 -10.51
C PHE A 57 20.00 14.59 -9.91
N ARG A 58 20.10 13.57 -9.05
CA ARG A 58 18.95 13.17 -8.20
C ARG A 58 18.86 14.10 -6.99
N ASP A 59 18.22 15.25 -7.18
CA ASP A 59 18.03 16.25 -6.12
C ASP A 59 17.14 15.74 -4.98
N SER A 60 16.22 14.81 -5.28
CA SER A 60 15.40 14.10 -4.31
C SER A 60 15.33 12.60 -4.65
N ASP A 61 15.14 11.76 -3.64
CA ASP A 61 14.92 10.33 -3.80
C ASP A 61 13.47 10.02 -3.39
N GLU A 62 12.55 10.62 -4.15
CA GLU A 62 11.12 10.46 -3.95
C GLU A 62 10.46 9.83 -5.19
N LEU A 63 9.58 8.84 -4.95
CA LEU A 63 8.73 8.21 -5.97
C LEU A 63 7.73 9.17 -6.63
N SER A 64 7.58 10.38 -6.10
CA SER A 64 6.85 11.47 -6.73
C SER A 64 7.53 11.88 -8.05
N SER A 65 8.88 11.94 -8.04
CA SER A 65 9.72 12.43 -9.13
C SER A 65 10.35 11.34 -10.00
N TYR A 66 10.55 10.13 -9.45
CA TYR A 66 11.23 9.01 -10.12
C TYR A 66 10.39 7.72 -10.13
N THR A 67 10.83 6.69 -10.85
CA THR A 67 10.13 5.39 -10.91
C THR A 67 10.60 4.39 -9.86
N CYS A 68 11.67 4.70 -9.12
CA CYS A 68 12.27 3.86 -8.08
C CYS A 68 13.11 4.72 -7.11
N ASP A 69 13.54 4.13 -5.99
CA ASP A 69 14.38 4.77 -4.96
C ASP A 69 15.81 4.20 -4.94
N CYS A 70 16.77 5.05 -4.56
CA CYS A 70 18.20 4.71 -4.49
C CYS A 70 18.77 4.70 -3.08
N LYS A 71 18.04 5.22 -2.08
CA LYS A 71 18.45 5.20 -0.68
C LYS A 71 18.11 3.88 -0.03
N ARG A 72 18.77 3.61 1.10
CA ARG A 72 18.56 2.41 1.93
C ARG A 72 17.10 2.07 2.24
N ILE A 73 16.24 3.08 2.41
CA ILE A 73 14.81 2.91 2.67
C ILE A 73 14.08 2.16 1.54
N CYS A 74 14.63 2.14 0.33
CA CYS A 74 14.04 1.43 -0.80
C CYS A 74 13.87 -0.07 -0.54
N ALA A 75 14.78 -0.67 0.22
CA ALA A 75 14.75 -2.09 0.55
C ALA A 75 13.63 -2.42 1.55
N GLU A 76 13.26 -1.46 2.40
CA GLU A 76 12.13 -1.60 3.30
C GLU A 76 10.81 -1.63 2.51
N TYR A 77 10.66 -0.78 1.49
CA TYR A 77 9.41 -0.66 0.72
C TYR A 77 9.38 -1.48 -0.59
N ASN A 78 10.46 -2.20 -0.92
CA ASN A 78 10.66 -2.87 -2.21
C ASN A 78 10.49 -1.94 -3.42
N THR A 79 11.08 -0.75 -3.31
CA THR A 79 11.03 0.31 -4.32
C THR A 79 12.39 0.59 -4.94
N CYS A 80 13.40 -0.24 -4.65
CA CYS A 80 14.76 -0.04 -5.13
C CYS A 80 14.86 -0.03 -6.64
N CYS A 81 15.66 0.88 -7.20
CA CYS A 81 16.07 0.81 -8.59
C CYS A 81 16.84 -0.49 -8.87
N VAL A 82 16.91 -0.86 -10.15
CA VAL A 82 17.60 -2.08 -10.60
C VAL A 82 19.09 -2.09 -10.27
N ASP A 83 19.71 -0.92 -10.18
CA ASP A 83 21.13 -0.69 -9.93
C ASP A 83 21.40 -0.13 -8.51
N SER A 84 20.39 -0.10 -7.64
CA SER A 84 20.57 0.32 -6.25
C SER A 84 21.39 -0.71 -5.47
N GLU A 85 22.44 -0.25 -4.79
CA GLU A 85 23.27 -1.09 -3.92
C GLU A 85 22.46 -1.72 -2.76
N PHE A 86 21.36 -1.07 -2.36
CA PHE A 86 20.52 -1.53 -1.27
C PHE A 86 19.50 -2.59 -1.70
N ARG A 87 19.31 -2.82 -2.99
CA ARG A 87 18.30 -3.78 -3.51
C ARG A 87 18.43 -5.15 -2.87
N ASN A 88 19.65 -5.63 -2.72
CA ASN A 88 19.96 -6.95 -2.19
C ASN A 88 20.48 -6.89 -0.74
N ASP A 89 20.26 -5.78 -0.02
CA ASP A 89 20.67 -5.66 1.38
C ASP A 89 19.88 -6.67 2.24
N THR A 90 20.55 -7.75 2.62
CA THR A 90 20.00 -8.82 3.47
C THR A 90 19.94 -8.42 4.94
N LEU A 91 20.61 -7.33 5.32
CA LEU A 91 20.60 -6.81 6.69
C LEU A 91 19.30 -6.07 7.01
N ILE A 92 18.49 -5.73 6.01
CA ILE A 92 17.19 -5.10 6.18
C ILE A 92 16.13 -6.22 6.20
N PRO A 93 15.54 -6.52 7.36
CA PRO A 93 14.46 -7.49 7.43
C PRO A 93 13.30 -7.00 6.56
N THR A 94 12.73 -7.89 5.75
CA THR A 94 11.46 -7.61 5.07
C THR A 94 10.45 -7.18 6.14
N PRO A 95 9.77 -6.03 5.97
CA PRO A 95 8.89 -5.52 7.02
C PRO A 95 7.83 -6.57 7.39
N LYS A 96 7.73 -6.86 8.68
CA LYS A 96 6.70 -7.78 9.22
C LYS A 96 5.28 -7.22 9.09
N THR A 97 5.14 -5.91 8.87
CA THR A 97 3.87 -5.25 8.54
C THR A 97 3.84 -4.95 7.07
N LYS A 98 2.81 -5.43 6.38
CA LYS A 98 2.60 -5.11 4.98
C LYS A 98 1.99 -3.72 4.89
N ASP A 99 2.84 -2.70 4.91
CA ASP A 99 2.42 -1.33 4.61
C ASP A 99 1.86 -1.35 3.17
N GLU A 100 0.62 -0.91 3.00
CA GLU A 100 -0.04 -0.89 1.68
C GLU A 100 0.01 0.52 1.10
N CYS A 101 0.22 0.62 -0.21
CA CYS A 101 0.16 1.90 -0.90
C CYS A 101 -1.31 2.29 -1.12
N LEU A 102 -1.83 3.18 -0.28
CA LEU A 102 -3.23 3.58 -0.28
C LEU A 102 -3.42 4.99 -0.83
N SER A 103 -4.48 5.17 -1.62
CA SER A 103 -4.91 6.51 -2.04
C SER A 103 -5.49 7.28 -0.87
N VAL A 104 -5.11 8.55 -0.78
CA VAL A 104 -5.59 9.44 0.28
C VAL A 104 -6.98 9.95 -0.09
N TYR A 105 -7.92 9.91 0.85
CA TYR A 105 -9.31 10.27 0.57
C TYR A 105 -9.44 11.69 0.00
N GLY A 106 -10.22 11.81 -1.08
CA GLY A 106 -10.42 13.08 -1.77
C GLY A 106 -9.21 13.60 -2.58
N ARG A 107 -8.15 12.81 -2.70
CA ARG A 107 -6.91 13.18 -3.40
C ARG A 107 -6.57 12.16 -4.48
N THR A 108 -6.66 12.56 -5.74
CA THR A 108 -6.24 11.73 -6.88
C THR A 108 -4.73 11.77 -7.12
N ASP A 109 -4.08 12.80 -6.60
CA ASP A 109 -2.65 13.10 -6.76
C ASP A 109 -1.79 12.55 -5.61
N LEU A 110 -2.41 12.03 -4.54
CA LEU A 110 -1.71 11.64 -3.33
C LEU A 110 -2.07 10.21 -2.92
N SER A 111 -1.05 9.36 -2.88
CA SER A 111 -1.09 8.05 -2.22
C SER A 111 0.11 7.94 -1.28
N ALA A 112 -0.03 7.18 -0.19
CA ALA A 112 1.02 6.98 0.79
C ALA A 112 1.05 5.54 1.29
N TYR A 113 2.21 5.09 1.74
CA TYR A 113 2.32 3.82 2.45
C TYR A 113 1.65 3.96 3.81
N MET A 114 0.63 3.14 4.05
CA MET A 114 -0.17 3.17 5.26
C MET A 114 -0.40 1.76 5.78
N ILE A 115 -0.44 1.62 7.11
CA ILE A 115 -0.90 0.41 7.76
C ILE A 115 -2.42 0.50 7.88
N ASP A 116 -3.12 -0.42 7.22
CA ASP A 116 -4.58 -0.45 7.10
C ASP A 116 -5.25 -1.67 7.75
N LYS A 117 -4.44 -2.56 8.31
CA LYS A 117 -4.84 -3.80 8.98
C LYS A 117 -4.23 -3.91 10.36
N CYS A 118 -4.90 -4.61 11.25
CA CYS A 118 -4.39 -4.83 12.61
C CYS A 118 -3.54 -6.09 12.70
N LYS A 119 -2.39 -5.99 13.39
CA LYS A 119 -1.62 -7.19 13.80
C LYS A 119 -2.41 -8.11 14.72
N ASN A 120 -3.24 -7.52 15.59
CA ASN A 120 -3.94 -8.23 16.65
C ASN A 120 -5.44 -8.16 16.38
N LYS A 121 -6.06 -9.32 16.14
CA LYS A 121 -7.48 -9.42 15.73
C LYS A 121 -8.47 -9.45 16.89
N ASP A 122 -7.98 -9.55 18.12
CA ASP A 122 -8.85 -9.74 19.28
C ASP A 122 -9.22 -8.41 19.99
N ILE A 123 -9.04 -7.28 19.32
CA ILE A 123 -9.30 -5.95 19.90
C ILE A 123 -10.38 -5.19 19.12
N PRO A 124 -11.30 -4.49 19.80
CA PRO A 124 -12.42 -3.80 19.12
C PRO A 124 -12.00 -2.75 18.09
N SER A 125 -10.78 -2.24 18.17
CA SER A 125 -10.21 -1.28 17.21
C SER A 125 -9.96 -1.94 15.85
N GLU A 126 -9.90 -3.27 15.76
CA GLU A 126 -9.74 -3.97 14.49
C GLU A 126 -10.89 -3.65 13.53
N SER A 127 -12.14 -3.79 14.00
CA SER A 127 -13.30 -3.53 13.14
C SER A 127 -13.30 -2.10 12.63
N LEU A 128 -12.97 -1.11 13.47
CA LEU A 128 -12.89 0.29 13.07
C LEU A 128 -11.67 0.60 12.20
N CYS A 129 -10.51 -0.03 12.45
CA CYS A 129 -9.34 0.11 11.60
C CYS A 129 -9.65 -0.36 10.18
N GLU A 130 -10.23 -1.55 10.02
CA GLU A 130 -10.42 -2.18 8.71
C GLU A 130 -11.69 -1.70 7.99
N SER A 131 -12.63 -1.09 8.73
CA SER A 131 -13.88 -0.56 8.15
C SER A 131 -13.71 0.66 7.24
N SER A 132 -14.78 0.95 6.49
CA SER A 132 -14.90 2.18 5.72
C SER A 132 -15.70 3.25 6.48
N ALA A 133 -15.33 4.51 6.25
CA ALA A 133 -16.03 5.66 6.82
C ALA A 133 -17.47 5.78 6.32
N ASP A 134 -17.68 5.49 5.03
CA ASP A 134 -18.97 5.62 4.36
C ASP A 134 -19.98 4.58 4.89
N GLU A 135 -19.56 3.32 5.08
CA GLU A 135 -20.43 2.26 5.65
C GLU A 135 -20.77 2.51 7.12
N ASN A 136 -19.85 3.11 7.88
CA ASN A 136 -20.05 3.41 9.30
C ASN A 136 -20.68 4.77 9.54
N ASN A 137 -20.87 5.57 8.49
CA ASN A 137 -21.28 6.96 8.60
C ASN A 137 -20.39 7.74 9.62
N ASP A 138 -19.08 7.52 9.52
CA ASP A 138 -18.10 8.04 10.47
C ASP A 138 -16.90 8.69 9.77
N PRO A 139 -16.90 10.02 9.57
CA PRO A 139 -15.84 10.72 8.84
C PRO A 139 -14.50 10.69 9.61
N PHE A 140 -14.50 10.36 10.91
CA PHE A 140 -13.26 10.20 11.67
C PHE A 140 -12.38 9.05 11.15
N LEU A 141 -13.00 8.06 10.51
CA LEU A 141 -12.29 6.91 9.91
C LEU A 141 -11.55 7.26 8.61
N LEU A 142 -11.80 8.43 8.02
CA LEU A 142 -11.12 8.90 6.81
C LEU A 142 -9.72 9.44 7.06
N ILE A 143 -9.36 9.68 8.33
CA ILE A 143 -8.27 10.57 8.70
C ILE A 143 -7.03 9.75 9.03
N PRO A 144 -6.00 9.76 8.18
CA PRO A 144 -4.75 9.11 8.50
C PRO A 144 -4.07 9.78 9.68
N VAL A 145 -3.26 8.98 10.38
CA VAL A 145 -2.41 9.46 11.46
C VAL A 145 -0.98 9.00 11.22
N THR A 146 -0.02 9.86 11.51
CA THR A 146 1.41 9.53 11.43
C THR A 146 2.02 9.58 12.83
N SER A 147 2.73 8.52 13.22
CA SER A 147 3.50 8.49 14.45
C SER A 147 4.71 9.40 14.31
N SER A 148 4.82 10.42 15.17
CA SER A 148 5.98 11.32 15.20
C SER A 148 7.25 10.62 15.70
N VAL A 149 7.09 9.48 16.38
CA VAL A 149 8.20 8.67 16.91
C VAL A 149 8.73 7.70 15.87
N THR A 150 7.86 6.95 15.19
CA THR A 150 8.27 5.90 14.25
C THR A 150 8.25 6.34 12.79
N GLY A 151 7.63 7.47 12.47
CA GLY A 151 7.40 7.93 11.09
C GLY A 151 6.35 7.12 10.34
N LYS A 152 5.76 6.09 10.95
CA LYS A 152 4.77 5.22 10.32
C LYS A 152 3.43 5.92 10.19
N THR A 153 2.79 5.74 9.04
CA THR A 153 1.45 6.25 8.77
C THR A 153 0.43 5.11 8.84
N TYR A 154 -0.71 5.40 9.44
CA TYR A 154 -1.83 4.49 9.62
C TYR A 154 -3.04 5.04 8.89
N LYS A 155 -3.86 4.15 8.29
CA LYS A 155 -5.07 4.54 7.56
C LYS A 155 -6.01 5.40 8.41
N ASN A 156 -6.10 5.09 9.71
CA ASN A 156 -6.80 5.90 10.70
C ASN A 156 -6.24 5.69 12.12
N TYR A 157 -6.74 6.47 13.09
CA TYR A 157 -6.37 6.36 14.50
C TYR A 157 -6.50 4.94 15.07
N PHE A 158 -7.55 4.20 14.71
CA PHE A 158 -7.77 2.85 15.23
C PHE A 158 -6.72 1.87 14.73
N CYS A 159 -6.25 2.05 13.49
CA CYS A 159 -5.11 1.28 12.96
C CYS A 159 -3.82 1.56 13.72
N ALA A 160 -3.56 2.80 14.14
CA ALA A 160 -2.39 3.10 14.99
C ALA A 160 -2.48 2.40 16.34
N VAL A 161 -3.63 2.55 17.01
CA VAL A 161 -3.90 1.96 18.33
C VAL A 161 -3.78 0.43 18.32
N CYS A 162 -4.24 -0.24 17.26
CA CYS A 162 -4.19 -1.69 17.22
C CYS A 162 -2.80 -2.27 16.87
N ASN A 163 -1.95 -1.48 16.22
CA ASN A 163 -0.63 -1.92 15.74
C ASN A 163 0.55 -1.51 16.63
N GLU A 164 0.39 -0.44 17.39
CA GLU A 164 1.41 0.11 18.28
C GLU A 164 0.84 0.40 19.67
N ASN A 165 1.71 0.50 20.67
CA ASN A 165 1.32 1.01 21.99
C ASN A 165 1.59 2.51 22.02
N THR A 166 0.78 3.25 21.25
CA THR A 166 1.02 4.67 20.99
C THR A 166 0.06 5.51 21.82
N ASN A 167 0.59 6.53 22.48
CA ASN A 167 -0.20 7.56 23.14
C ASN A 167 -0.66 8.61 22.11
N GLU A 168 -1.76 9.31 22.37
CA GLU A 168 -2.32 10.31 21.45
C GLU A 168 -1.31 11.43 21.12
N ASP A 169 -0.47 11.83 22.08
CA ASP A 169 0.54 12.88 21.92
C ASP A 169 1.66 12.52 20.93
N GLN A 170 1.78 11.25 20.57
CA GLN A 170 2.74 10.76 19.57
C GLN A 170 2.12 10.64 18.17
N LEU A 171 0.81 10.83 18.03
CA LEU A 171 0.11 10.73 16.75
C LEU A 171 -0.23 12.11 16.21
N VAL A 172 0.18 12.36 14.98
CA VAL A 172 -0.19 13.56 14.25
C VAL A 172 -1.29 13.20 13.25
N PHE A 173 -2.46 13.78 13.47
CA PHE A 173 -3.58 13.68 12.53
C PHE A 173 -3.33 14.52 11.29
N TRP A 174 -3.64 13.96 10.14
CA TRP A 174 -3.65 14.72 8.90
C TRP A 174 -4.79 15.74 8.93
N ASN A 175 -4.59 16.87 8.27
CA ASN A 175 -5.58 17.94 8.20
C ASN A 175 -6.71 17.56 7.24
N ILE A 176 -7.87 18.15 7.48
CA ILE A 176 -9.05 17.97 6.64
C ILE A 176 -9.43 19.30 6.03
N MET A 177 -9.67 19.30 4.74
CA MET A 177 -10.18 20.42 3.99
C MET A 177 -11.59 20.07 3.51
N LEU A 178 -12.57 20.86 3.95
CA LEU A 178 -13.95 20.75 3.48
C LEU A 178 -14.20 21.84 2.44
N THR A 179 -14.81 21.44 1.33
CA THR A 179 -15.26 22.37 0.28
C THR A 179 -16.74 22.17 0.00
N GLY A 180 -17.52 23.25 -0.03
CA GLY A 180 -18.97 23.17 -0.27
C GLY A 180 -19.64 24.54 -0.38
N LYS A 181 -20.93 24.56 -0.67
CA LYS A 181 -21.71 25.81 -0.83
C LYS A 181 -22.26 26.37 0.49
N THR A 182 -22.03 25.69 1.60
CA THR A 182 -22.54 26.08 2.92
C THR A 182 -21.58 26.99 3.68
N GLN A 183 -22.11 28.07 4.25
CA GLN A 183 -21.32 28.99 5.09
C GLN A 183 -20.84 28.33 6.39
N ARG A 184 -21.46 27.20 6.81
CA ARG A 184 -21.04 26.45 8.00
C ARG A 184 -19.57 26.02 7.96
N ILE A 185 -19.02 25.81 6.76
CA ILE A 185 -17.61 25.49 6.56
C ILE A 185 -16.67 26.63 7.03
N ARG A 186 -17.10 27.89 6.98
CA ARG A 186 -16.26 29.04 7.40
C ARG A 186 -16.12 29.20 8.91
N ASN A 187 -17.04 28.65 9.70
CA ASN A 187 -17.21 29.05 11.10
C ASN A 187 -16.22 28.38 12.08
N SER A 188 -15.07 27.88 11.60
CA SER A 188 -13.97 27.28 12.38
C SER A 188 -14.30 26.04 13.24
N LEU A 189 -15.58 25.69 13.38
CA LEU A 189 -16.04 24.44 14.00
C LEU A 189 -16.30 23.42 12.89
N VAL A 190 -15.82 22.20 13.08
CA VAL A 190 -16.13 21.08 12.18
C VAL A 190 -17.66 20.89 12.19
N PRO A 191 -18.34 20.97 11.03
CA PRO A 191 -19.79 20.84 10.98
C PRO A 191 -20.22 19.41 11.28
N ASP A 192 -21.48 19.24 11.70
CA ASP A 192 -22.08 17.92 11.82
C ASP A 192 -22.29 17.34 10.41
N MET A 193 -21.66 16.19 10.16
CA MET A 193 -21.61 15.56 8.86
C MET A 193 -22.21 14.16 8.91
N MET A 194 -22.83 13.77 7.80
CA MET A 194 -23.27 12.39 7.58
C MET A 194 -23.01 11.97 6.13
N TYR A 195 -22.86 10.68 5.93
CA TYR A 195 -22.79 10.06 4.62
C TYR A 195 -24.22 9.78 4.13
N ASP A 196 -24.59 10.40 3.02
CA ASP A 196 -25.83 10.14 2.33
C ASP A 196 -25.64 9.00 1.33
N THR A 197 -26.26 7.86 1.60
CA THR A 197 -26.15 6.65 0.78
C THR A 197 -26.87 6.75 -0.56
N ALA A 198 -27.87 7.62 -0.68
CA ALA A 198 -28.63 7.80 -1.92
C ALA A 198 -27.79 8.55 -2.96
N VAL A 199 -27.06 9.60 -2.53
CA VAL A 199 -26.17 10.37 -3.42
C VAL A 199 -24.71 9.94 -3.34
N LYS A 200 -24.37 9.01 -2.45
CA LYS A 200 -23.00 8.50 -2.21
C LYS A 200 -22.00 9.62 -1.93
N SER A 201 -22.37 10.53 -1.04
CA SER A 201 -21.57 11.71 -0.73
C SER A 201 -21.72 12.13 0.72
N TRP A 202 -20.72 12.84 1.22
CA TRP A 202 -20.79 13.48 2.53
C TRP A 202 -21.64 14.74 2.45
N VAL A 203 -22.54 14.92 3.41
CA VAL A 203 -23.39 16.09 3.52
C VAL A 203 -23.23 16.75 4.88
N VAL A 204 -23.34 18.07 4.89
CA VAL A 204 -23.49 18.87 6.11
C VAL A 204 -24.96 19.14 6.32
N LEU A 205 -25.45 18.89 7.53
CA LEU A 205 -26.81 19.28 7.92
C LEU A 205 -26.88 20.79 8.13
N GLU A 206 -27.95 21.41 7.63
CA GLU A 206 -28.25 22.83 7.81
C GLU A 206 -29.28 23.04 8.96
N GLU A 207 -29.51 24.30 9.33
CA GLU A 207 -30.44 24.64 10.44
C GLU A 207 -31.91 24.41 10.10
N ASP A 208 -32.26 24.56 8.82
CA ASP A 208 -33.60 24.32 8.29
C ASP A 208 -33.90 22.83 8.08
N GLY A 209 -32.97 21.95 8.44
CA GLY A 209 -33.05 20.51 8.23
C GLY A 209 -32.69 20.05 6.81
N SER A 210 -32.32 20.97 5.92
CA SER A 210 -31.75 20.60 4.61
C SER A 210 -30.32 20.07 4.76
N SER A 211 -29.79 19.48 3.69
CA SER A 211 -28.42 18.99 3.65
C SER A 211 -27.69 19.50 2.41
N THR A 212 -26.41 19.83 2.58
CA THR A 212 -25.54 20.33 1.51
C THR A 212 -24.38 19.37 1.28
N ASN A 213 -24.19 18.95 0.03
CA ASN A 213 -23.03 18.12 -0.34
C ASN A 213 -21.72 18.87 -0.07
N VAL A 214 -20.75 18.13 0.48
CA VAL A 214 -19.40 18.62 0.73
C VAL A 214 -18.36 17.65 0.18
N SER A 215 -17.29 18.22 -0.37
CA SER A 215 -16.09 17.47 -0.73
C SER A 215 -15.12 17.51 0.44
N ILE A 216 -14.59 16.34 0.81
CA ILE A 216 -13.54 16.20 1.81
C ILE A 216 -12.24 15.94 1.07
N LYS A 217 -11.20 16.71 1.38
CA LYS A 217 -9.83 16.45 0.95
C LYS A 217 -8.95 16.31 2.19
N ILE A 218 -8.13 15.28 2.23
CA ILE A 218 -7.16 15.12 3.31
C ILE A 218 -5.81 15.70 2.88
N ASP A 219 -5.15 16.39 3.79
CA ASP A 219 -3.82 16.94 3.60
C ASP A 219 -2.88 16.51 4.75
N PRO A 220 -1.71 15.91 4.46
CA PRO A 220 -0.77 15.48 5.50
C PRO A 220 -0.22 16.63 6.35
N GLY A 221 -0.32 17.88 5.88
CA GLY A 221 0.28 19.03 6.52
C GLY A 221 1.78 19.15 6.21
N TYR A 222 2.29 20.37 6.33
CA TYR A 222 3.62 20.74 5.84
C TYR A 222 4.80 20.08 6.58
N ASN A 223 4.60 19.57 7.80
CA ASN A 223 5.68 19.06 8.65
C ASN A 223 5.70 17.54 8.79
N LEU A 224 4.82 16.80 8.10
CA LEU A 224 4.82 15.35 8.16
C LEU A 224 5.70 14.78 7.04
N ASN A 225 6.74 14.04 7.44
CA ASN A 225 7.53 13.23 6.52
C ASN A 225 6.74 11.99 6.10
N VAL A 226 5.75 12.21 5.24
CA VAL A 226 4.88 11.14 4.72
C VAL A 226 5.57 10.43 3.57
N ARG A 227 5.70 9.12 3.68
CA ARG A 227 6.20 8.29 2.58
C ARG A 227 5.12 8.14 1.51
N LYS A 228 5.17 9.02 0.52
CA LYS A 228 4.34 8.94 -0.69
C LYS A 228 4.65 7.67 -1.48
N CYS A 229 3.65 7.17 -2.18
CA CYS A 229 3.75 6.01 -3.04
C CYS A 229 2.83 6.17 -4.25
N LYS A 230 2.91 5.25 -5.21
CA LYS A 230 2.00 5.20 -6.35
C LYS A 230 1.45 3.78 -6.47
N ALA A 231 0.13 3.65 -6.53
CA ALA A 231 -0.53 2.35 -6.65
C ALA A 231 -0.15 1.68 -7.97
N MET A 232 0.25 0.41 -7.91
CA MET A 232 0.76 -0.33 -9.06
C MET A 232 0.50 -1.83 -8.89
N ILE A 233 0.47 -2.54 -10.02
CA ILE A 233 0.38 -4.00 -10.03
C ILE A 233 1.78 -4.57 -9.76
N THR A 234 1.88 -5.35 -8.68
CA THR A 234 3.16 -5.89 -8.16
C THR A 234 3.22 -7.43 -8.20
N THR A 235 2.21 -8.10 -8.75
CA THR A 235 2.08 -9.56 -8.72
C THR A 235 1.56 -10.09 -10.05
N CYS A 236 1.87 -11.35 -10.35
CA CYS A 236 1.32 -12.05 -11.50
C CYS A 236 0.00 -12.77 -11.15
N PRO A 237 -0.88 -13.03 -12.15
CA PRO A 237 -1.99 -13.94 -11.99
C PRO A 237 -1.52 -15.31 -11.46
N LYS A 238 -2.36 -15.98 -10.66
CA LYS A 238 -2.00 -17.28 -10.06
C LYS A 238 -1.70 -18.34 -11.12
N GLU A 239 -2.38 -18.26 -12.26
CA GLU A 239 -2.29 -19.20 -13.38
C GLU A 239 -1.07 -18.94 -14.30
N TRP A 240 -0.24 -17.93 -14.02
CA TRP A 240 0.94 -17.64 -14.84
C TRP A 240 2.03 -18.71 -14.66
N GLU A 241 2.45 -19.33 -15.76
CA GLU A 241 3.32 -20.52 -15.74
C GLU A 241 4.82 -20.20 -15.74
N ASP A 242 5.24 -19.08 -16.35
CA ASP A 242 6.66 -18.71 -16.39
C ASP A 242 7.11 -18.16 -15.03
N LEU A 243 7.65 -19.07 -14.22
CA LEU A 243 8.16 -18.78 -12.88
C LEU A 243 9.31 -17.77 -12.90
N SER A 244 10.13 -17.73 -13.96
CA SER A 244 11.23 -16.76 -14.05
C SER A 244 10.70 -15.34 -14.15
N VAL A 245 9.68 -15.12 -14.99
CA VAL A 245 9.02 -13.80 -15.10
C VAL A 245 8.31 -13.46 -13.80
N LYS A 246 7.65 -14.43 -13.16
CA LYS A 246 6.95 -14.22 -11.90
C LYS A 246 7.88 -13.82 -10.76
N GLU A 247 8.99 -14.53 -10.60
CA GLU A 247 10.03 -14.21 -9.61
C GLU A 247 10.62 -12.82 -9.84
N LYS A 248 10.84 -12.42 -11.08
CA LYS A 248 11.31 -11.06 -11.41
C LYS A 248 10.25 -9.99 -11.14
N CYS A 249 8.98 -10.24 -11.45
CA CYS A 249 7.88 -9.33 -11.12
C CYS A 249 7.81 -9.07 -9.61
N GLU A 250 7.78 -10.15 -8.84
CA GLU A 250 7.62 -10.12 -7.38
C GLU A 250 8.94 -9.82 -6.64
N GLY A 251 10.06 -9.76 -7.37
CA GLY A 251 11.40 -9.46 -6.87
C GLY A 251 11.56 -8.04 -6.32
N LYS A 252 12.75 -7.69 -5.82
CA LYS A 252 12.97 -6.46 -5.04
C LYS A 252 13.16 -5.17 -5.85
N TYR A 253 13.31 -5.28 -7.16
CA TYR A 253 13.58 -4.13 -8.02
C TYR A 253 12.28 -3.48 -8.53
N MET A 254 12.37 -2.19 -8.81
CA MET A 254 11.31 -1.35 -9.35
C MET A 254 11.82 -0.64 -10.60
N ALA A 255 11.01 -0.67 -11.65
CA ALA A 255 11.25 0.00 -12.93
C ALA A 255 9.87 0.31 -13.53
N ARG A 256 9.17 1.24 -12.88
CA ARG A 256 7.74 1.41 -13.07
C ARG A 256 7.38 1.85 -14.49
N ILE A 257 6.44 1.14 -15.10
CA ILE A 257 5.94 1.41 -16.45
C ILE A 257 4.42 1.46 -16.49
N GLY A 258 3.87 2.26 -17.42
CA GLY A 258 2.45 2.49 -17.57
C GLY A 258 1.90 1.99 -18.90
N PHE A 259 0.63 1.57 -18.90
CA PHE A 259 -0.12 1.19 -20.10
C PHE A 259 -1.45 1.91 -20.12
N GLU A 260 -1.90 2.28 -21.31
CA GLU A 260 -3.21 2.88 -21.49
C GLU A 260 -4.29 1.82 -21.23
N GLY A 261 -5.17 2.08 -20.26
CA GLY A 261 -6.34 1.25 -19.96
C GLY A 261 -7.62 1.91 -20.45
N ALA A 262 -8.73 1.18 -20.38
CA ALA A 262 -10.04 1.66 -20.86
C ALA A 262 -10.51 2.96 -20.18
N GLU A 263 -10.22 3.11 -18.88
CA GLU A 263 -10.65 4.28 -18.08
C GLU A 263 -9.47 5.11 -17.57
N LYS A 264 -8.33 4.47 -17.30
CA LYS A 264 -7.15 5.10 -16.70
C LYS A 264 -5.87 4.36 -17.06
N MET A 265 -4.74 5.05 -16.91
CA MET A 265 -3.42 4.43 -16.97
C MET A 265 -3.31 3.32 -15.92
N ARG A 266 -2.81 2.15 -16.34
CA ARG A 266 -2.45 1.03 -15.47
C ARG A 266 -0.96 1.03 -15.28
N TRP A 267 -0.52 1.11 -14.03
CA TRP A 267 0.90 1.13 -13.67
C TRP A 267 1.33 -0.22 -13.12
N TYR A 268 2.48 -0.68 -13.58
CA TYR A 268 3.10 -1.93 -13.15
C TYR A 268 4.43 -1.61 -12.47
N LYS A 269 4.74 -2.35 -11.41
CA LYS A 269 5.99 -2.17 -10.64
C LYS A 269 7.23 -2.25 -11.51
N ASN A 270 7.22 -3.19 -12.45
CA ASN A 270 8.30 -3.42 -13.38
C ASN A 270 7.80 -4.08 -14.67
N PRO A 271 8.64 -4.18 -15.72
CA PRO A 271 8.25 -4.77 -17.00
C PRO A 271 7.86 -6.24 -16.92
N HIS A 272 8.43 -7.02 -15.99
CA HIS A 272 8.03 -8.41 -15.79
C HIS A 272 6.61 -8.52 -15.22
N CYS A 273 6.20 -7.60 -14.35
CA CYS A 273 4.81 -7.54 -13.89
C CYS A 273 3.85 -7.19 -15.02
N ALA A 274 4.23 -6.29 -15.93
CA ALA A 274 3.42 -6.00 -17.11
C ALA A 274 3.31 -7.22 -18.03
N LEU A 275 4.44 -7.88 -18.29
CA LEU A 275 4.52 -9.08 -19.13
C LEU A 275 3.62 -10.21 -18.61
N CYS A 276 3.70 -10.53 -17.32
CA CYS A 276 2.86 -11.59 -16.74
C CYS A 276 1.38 -11.20 -16.57
N ASN A 277 1.05 -9.93 -16.79
CA ASN A 277 -0.33 -9.45 -16.88
C ASN A 277 -0.73 -9.16 -18.34
N PHE A 278 -0.06 -9.82 -19.29
CA PHE A 278 -0.39 -9.84 -20.71
C PHE A 278 -0.29 -8.47 -21.42
N GLU A 279 0.53 -7.56 -20.91
CA GLU A 279 0.82 -6.30 -21.59
C GLU A 279 1.90 -6.47 -22.67
N ASP A 280 1.75 -5.71 -23.75
CA ASP A 280 2.74 -5.63 -24.82
C ASP A 280 3.77 -4.54 -24.49
N ILE A 281 4.94 -4.96 -24.01
CA ILE A 281 6.02 -4.07 -23.53
C ILE A 281 6.38 -2.98 -24.55
N SER A 282 6.24 -3.22 -25.86
CA SER A 282 6.52 -2.21 -26.87
C SER A 282 5.62 -0.95 -26.80
N LYS A 283 4.48 -1.04 -26.11
CA LYS A 283 3.48 0.03 -25.95
C LYS A 283 3.55 0.72 -24.59
N HIS A 284 4.56 0.42 -23.79
CA HIS A 284 4.71 1.04 -22.47
C HIS A 284 4.90 2.55 -22.59
N LYS A 285 4.48 3.26 -21.54
CA LYS A 285 4.75 4.68 -21.32
C LYS A 285 5.57 4.82 -20.04
N CYS A 286 6.61 5.62 -20.10
CA CYS A 286 7.32 6.08 -18.91
C CYS A 286 6.53 7.22 -18.27
N GLU A 287 6.53 7.31 -16.93
CA GLU A 287 5.93 8.47 -16.29
C GLU A 287 6.86 9.67 -16.45
N GLU A 288 6.60 10.46 -17.47
CA GLU A 288 7.08 11.83 -17.50
C GLU A 288 6.29 12.62 -16.46
N ASN A 289 6.97 13.45 -15.66
CA ASN A 289 6.34 14.36 -14.71
C ASN A 289 5.53 15.41 -15.50
N PHE A 290 4.38 15.03 -16.02
CA PHE A 290 3.39 15.97 -16.47
C PHE A 290 2.87 16.67 -15.22
N ILE A 291 3.37 17.89 -14.98
CA ILE A 291 2.62 18.86 -14.19
C ILE A 291 1.28 18.99 -14.90
N SER A 292 0.29 18.24 -14.43
CA SER A 292 -1.08 18.36 -14.90
C SER A 292 -1.57 19.69 -14.37
N ILE A 293 -1.33 20.75 -15.14
CA ILE A 293 -1.94 22.06 -14.94
C ILE A 293 -3.40 21.91 -15.38
N LYS A 294 -4.17 21.10 -14.66
CA LYS A 294 -5.63 21.18 -14.78
C LYS A 294 -5.99 22.55 -14.21
N GLU A 295 -6.44 23.42 -15.11
CA GLU A 295 -7.05 24.71 -14.82
C GLU A 295 -7.92 24.58 -13.56
N PHE A 296 -7.51 25.25 -12.50
CA PHE A 296 -8.37 25.54 -11.37
C PHE A 296 -9.46 26.50 -11.87
N VAL A 297 -10.58 25.94 -12.32
CA VAL A 297 -11.82 26.71 -12.44
C VAL A 297 -12.28 26.98 -11.01
N LEU A 298 -11.87 28.13 -10.46
CA LEU A 298 -12.43 28.65 -9.21
C LEU A 298 -13.91 28.97 -9.46
N ASP A 299 -14.79 28.08 -9.06
CA ASP A 299 -16.20 28.44 -8.87
C ASP A 299 -16.25 29.37 -7.64
N ASN A 300 -16.46 30.67 -7.88
CA ASN A 300 -16.47 31.74 -6.87
C ASN A 300 -17.59 31.58 -5.79
N LYS A 301 -18.31 30.46 -5.77
CA LYS A 301 -19.40 30.16 -4.83
C LYS A 301 -19.07 29.02 -3.85
N LEU A 302 -17.85 28.48 -3.87
CA LEU A 302 -17.44 27.44 -2.93
C LEU A 302 -16.72 28.05 -1.72
N PHE A 303 -17.15 27.65 -0.53
CA PHE A 303 -16.44 27.88 0.72
C PHE A 303 -15.45 26.76 0.96
N GLU A 304 -14.27 27.12 1.45
CA GLU A 304 -13.20 26.21 1.80
C GLU A 304 -12.79 26.44 3.26
N GLY A 305 -12.70 25.36 4.03
CA GLY A 305 -12.30 25.39 5.43
C GLY A 305 -11.25 24.32 5.70
N LEU A 306 -10.08 24.73 6.19
CA LEU A 306 -9.04 23.84 6.68
C LEU A 306 -9.22 23.62 8.18
N PHE A 307 -9.41 22.37 8.58
CA PHE A 307 -9.61 21.96 9.96
C PHE A 307 -8.37 21.24 10.47
N ILE A 308 -7.68 21.90 11.39
CA ILE A 308 -6.56 21.31 12.14
C ILE A 308 -7.15 20.50 13.29
N LEU A 309 -6.92 19.20 13.28
CA LEU A 309 -7.52 18.30 14.27
C LEU A 309 -6.79 18.34 15.61
N ALA A 310 -5.52 18.72 15.60
CA ALA A 310 -4.67 18.93 16.77
C ALA A 310 -5.00 20.23 17.53
N ASP A 311 -6.23 20.42 17.99
CA ASP A 311 -6.52 21.51 18.97
C ASP A 311 -6.33 20.95 20.38
N GLN A 312 -5.34 21.50 21.09
CA GLN A 312 -4.99 21.11 22.45
C GLN A 312 -6.00 21.60 23.51
N ARG A 313 -7.03 22.36 23.10
CA ARG A 313 -8.00 22.97 24.03
C ARG A 313 -8.96 21.96 24.66
N ILE A 314 -9.33 20.90 23.95
CA ILE A 314 -10.21 19.85 24.48
C ILE A 314 -9.34 18.62 24.77
N LYS A 315 -9.10 18.36 26.05
CA LYS A 315 -8.33 17.20 26.49
C LYS A 315 -9.28 16.07 26.86
N CYS A 316 -9.19 14.96 26.14
CA CYS A 316 -9.79 13.71 26.57
C CYS A 316 -8.97 13.09 27.71
N GLY A 317 -9.54 12.09 28.38
CA GLY A 317 -8.82 11.35 29.40
C GLY A 317 -7.60 10.60 28.83
N PRO A 318 -6.74 10.02 29.68
CA PRO A 318 -5.64 9.19 29.20
C PRO A 318 -6.18 8.07 28.30
N LYS A 319 -5.44 7.76 27.22
CA LYS A 319 -5.79 6.72 26.24
C LYS A 319 -7.13 6.97 25.54
N SER A 320 -7.44 8.22 25.24
CA SER A 320 -8.60 8.57 24.43
C SER A 320 -8.31 9.78 23.55
N VAL A 321 -8.98 9.88 22.41
CA VAL A 321 -8.82 10.98 21.43
C VAL A 321 -10.13 11.74 21.28
N TYR A 322 -10.05 13.04 21.09
CA TYR A 322 -11.24 13.85 20.80
C TYR A 322 -11.62 13.77 19.32
N ASP A 323 -12.81 13.23 19.04
CA ASP A 323 -13.41 13.27 17.72
C ASP A 323 -14.29 14.53 17.58
N ARG A 324 -13.87 15.44 16.69
CA ARG A 324 -14.56 16.70 16.42
C ARG A 324 -15.87 16.52 15.66
N PHE A 325 -16.00 15.47 14.85
CA PHE A 325 -17.21 15.22 14.07
C PHE A 325 -18.33 14.73 14.96
N ALA A 326 -18.05 13.76 15.84
CA ALA A 326 -19.03 13.25 16.79
C ALA A 326 -19.07 14.04 18.12
N LYS A 327 -18.22 15.07 18.27
CA LYS A 327 -18.08 15.91 19.47
C LYS A 327 -17.90 15.11 20.77
N LYS A 328 -17.18 13.99 20.71
CA LYS A 328 -17.01 13.04 21.83
C LYS A 328 -15.58 12.51 21.93
N CYS A 329 -15.18 12.05 23.11
CA CYS A 329 -13.94 11.30 23.29
C CYS A 329 -14.13 9.85 22.84
N ARG A 330 -13.15 9.29 22.14
CA ARG A 330 -13.11 7.89 21.70
C ARG A 330 -12.00 7.16 22.43
N CYS A 331 -12.28 5.97 22.94
CA CYS A 331 -11.29 5.18 23.67
C CYS A 331 -10.27 4.51 22.75
N ASN A 332 -9.04 4.41 23.24
CA ASN A 332 -8.10 3.42 22.79
C ASN A 332 -8.62 2.03 23.19
N SER A 333 -9.22 1.31 22.24
CA SER A 333 -9.94 0.08 22.54
C SER A 333 -9.03 -1.11 22.92
N ARG A 334 -7.71 -0.98 22.73
CA ARG A 334 -6.75 -2.05 23.02
C ARG A 334 -6.71 -2.35 24.51
N GLU A 335 -6.73 -1.30 25.32
CA GLU A 335 -6.58 -1.41 26.77
C GLU A 335 -7.77 -0.82 27.53
N SER A 336 -8.76 -0.24 26.85
CA SER A 336 -9.89 0.41 27.51
C SER A 336 -11.20 0.27 26.73
N PHE A 337 -12.32 0.39 27.42
CA PHE A 337 -13.64 0.45 26.80
C PHE A 337 -14.45 1.60 27.39
N TRP A 338 -15.43 2.09 26.64
CA TRP A 338 -16.27 3.18 27.08
C TRP A 338 -17.30 2.68 28.10
N GLN A 339 -17.23 3.16 29.33
CA GLN A 339 -18.18 2.85 30.40
C GLN A 339 -18.44 4.11 31.23
N ASN A 340 -19.72 4.45 31.44
CA ASN A 340 -20.17 5.59 32.25
C ASN A 340 -19.49 6.93 31.86
N GLY A 341 -19.32 7.17 30.56
CA GLY A 341 -18.74 8.41 30.05
C GLY A 341 -17.22 8.52 30.14
N LYS A 342 -16.51 7.43 30.47
CA LYS A 342 -15.05 7.37 30.57
C LYS A 342 -14.48 6.13 29.91
N CYS A 343 -13.22 6.21 29.49
CA CYS A 343 -12.46 5.05 29.08
C CYS A 343 -11.93 4.33 30.31
N VAL A 344 -12.44 3.12 30.54
CA VAL A 344 -12.06 2.28 31.68
C VAL A 344 -11.16 1.17 31.18
N SER A 345 -10.07 0.89 31.89
CA SER A 345 -9.13 -0.15 31.49
C SER A 345 -9.77 -1.54 31.48
N ARG A 346 -9.42 -2.36 30.51
CA ARG A 346 -9.68 -3.80 30.54
C ARG A 346 -8.75 -4.41 31.59
N THR A 347 -9.30 -4.81 32.73
CA THR A 347 -8.59 -5.54 33.80
C THR A 347 -8.16 -6.92 33.36
#